data_AF-A0A2V9AB72-F1
#
_entry.id   AF-A0A2V9AB72-F1
#
_cell.length_a   1.000
_cell.length_b   1.000
_cell.length_c   1.000
_cell.angle_alpha   90.00
_cell.angle_beta   90.00
_cell.angle_gamma   90.00
#
_symmetry.space_group_name_H-M   'P 1'
#
loop_
_entity.id
_entity.type
_entity.pdbx_description
1 polymer ?
#
loop_
_entity_poly.entity_id
_entity_poly.type
_entity_poly.pdbx_seq_one_letter_code
_entity_poly.pdbx_strand_id
1 'polypeptide(L)'
;MKTTRVVPVGVAILFFGAHAAGQTPSATGSDVQKIKCDDRVHSTYLLGPDDQVEISAPELSEFGNKPARIDGDGDVQVPLVGRVHLAGLTAQQAEKELDKVLRTYIRDPQVVVNVSEVRSQPVSILGAVNTPGVHQVQGYKTLLEMLASAGGIRPDAGYSVRITRQLEWGCIPLPGAVPDASAQFTVAEVNLKKIMEAKDPAENIRILPHDVISVPKAEMVYVIGEVKRSGGFVLGEHQSISVLQALSLAEGLNGTADARHAKILRLKREADQREELLVDVKDLLKGKKQDVALQGDDILFIPGSTGKKAALRALEAAVQTGTGLAIWRTP
;
A
#
# COMPACT_ATOMS: atom_id res chain seq x y z
N MET A 1 -23.41 -50.71 86.65
CA MET A 1 -24.67 -49.94 86.82
C MET A 1 -24.62 -48.72 85.91
N LYS A 2 -25.63 -48.57 85.04
CA LYS A 2 -26.23 -47.32 84.49
C LYS A 2 -25.29 -46.29 83.82
N THR A 3 -25.27 -46.22 82.48
CA THR A 3 -25.95 -45.22 81.60
C THR A 3 -25.48 -43.78 81.83
N THR A 4 -24.98 -43.03 80.84
CA THR A 4 -25.76 -42.18 79.87
C THR A 4 -24.73 -41.51 78.90
N ARG A 5 -24.75 -41.73 77.56
CA ARG A 5 -25.27 -40.88 76.45
C ARG A 5 -24.57 -39.49 76.34
N VAL A 6 -24.10 -38.90 75.23
CA VAL A 6 -24.34 -38.95 73.75
C VAL A 6 -23.13 -38.30 72.99
N VAL A 7 -23.12 -38.34 71.64
CA VAL A 7 -22.58 -37.36 70.62
C VAL A 7 -21.20 -37.72 69.99
N PRO A 8 -20.92 -37.48 68.68
CA PRO A 8 -21.62 -37.90 67.44
C PRO A 8 -20.69 -38.42 66.31
N VAL A 9 -21.36 -38.94 65.27
CA VAL A 9 -21.03 -39.10 63.84
C VAL A 9 -19.78 -38.40 63.27
N GLY A 10 -18.94 -39.18 62.58
CA GLY A 10 -17.98 -38.75 61.56
C GLY A 10 -17.76 -39.88 60.54
N VAL A 11 -18.37 -39.75 59.36
CA VAL A 11 -18.37 -40.76 58.28
C VAL A 11 -17.02 -40.78 57.59
N ALA A 12 -16.42 -41.98 57.49
CA ALA A 12 -15.12 -42.22 56.89
C ALA A 12 -15.18 -42.33 55.36
N ILE A 13 -14.23 -41.65 54.73
CA ILE A 13 -13.99 -41.56 53.29
C ILE A 13 -13.30 -42.84 52.78
N LEU A 14 -13.84 -43.45 51.73
CA LEU A 14 -13.19 -44.52 50.97
C LEU A 14 -12.49 -43.93 49.73
N PHE A 15 -11.18 -44.18 49.65
CA PHE A 15 -10.29 -43.90 48.53
C PHE A 15 -10.56 -44.84 47.35
N PHE A 16 -10.80 -44.30 46.14
CA PHE A 16 -10.48 -44.93 44.85
C PHE A 16 -10.52 -43.86 43.75
N GLY A 17 -9.46 -43.72 42.94
CA GLY A 17 -9.48 -42.83 41.78
C GLY A 17 -8.12 -42.60 41.13
N ALA A 18 -7.92 -43.21 39.96
CA ALA A 18 -6.69 -43.26 39.19
C ALA A 18 -6.13 -41.88 38.77
N HIS A 19 -4.80 -41.79 38.73
CA HIS A 19 -4.05 -40.70 38.10
C HIS A 19 -4.30 -40.69 36.58
N ALA A 20 -4.99 -39.66 36.09
CA ALA A 20 -4.97 -39.27 34.68
C ALA A 20 -4.25 -37.92 34.57
N ALA A 21 -3.04 -37.93 34.02
CA ALA A 21 -2.31 -36.73 33.67
C ALA A 21 -2.99 -36.06 32.47
N GLY A 22 -3.77 -35.00 32.73
CA GLY A 22 -4.30 -34.14 31.69
C GLY A 22 -3.19 -33.29 31.08
N GLN A 23 -2.67 -33.70 29.92
CA GLN A 23 -1.92 -32.82 29.04
C GLN A 23 -2.91 -31.96 28.27
N THR A 24 -2.91 -30.67 28.54
CA THR A 24 -3.56 -29.66 27.71
C THR A 24 -2.87 -29.64 26.34
N PRO A 25 -3.57 -29.88 25.21
CA PRO A 25 -2.95 -29.69 23.91
C PRO A 25 -2.79 -28.19 23.69
N SER A 26 -1.54 -27.73 23.84
CA SER A 26 -1.11 -26.41 23.39
C SER A 26 -1.29 -26.36 21.89
N ALA A 27 -2.13 -25.44 21.41
CA ALA A 27 -2.36 -25.22 19.98
C ALA A 27 -1.02 -24.83 19.33
N THR A 28 -0.42 -25.80 18.66
CA THR A 28 0.77 -25.69 17.86
C THR A 28 0.53 -24.65 16.77
N GLY A 29 1.52 -23.76 16.60
CA GLY A 29 1.53 -22.72 15.58
C GLY A 29 1.14 -23.27 14.22
N SER A 30 0.30 -22.50 13.54
CA SER A 30 -0.02 -22.67 12.13
C SER A 30 1.27 -22.67 11.32
N ASP A 31 1.73 -23.86 10.96
CA ASP A 31 2.74 -24.12 9.96
C ASP A 31 2.17 -23.59 8.63
N VAL A 32 2.49 -22.33 8.31
CA VAL A 32 2.19 -21.74 7.01
C VAL A 32 3.04 -22.52 6.02
N GLN A 33 2.44 -23.55 5.41
CA GLN A 33 3.08 -24.35 4.39
C GLN A 33 3.67 -23.42 3.33
N LYS A 34 5.01 -23.35 3.28
CA LYS A 34 5.74 -22.67 2.22
C LYS A 34 5.33 -23.30 0.90
N ILE A 35 4.47 -22.63 0.16
CA ILE A 35 4.09 -23.01 -1.19
C ILE A 35 5.39 -23.11 -2.01
N LYS A 36 5.64 -24.28 -2.61
CA LYS A 36 6.73 -24.46 -3.56
C LYS A 36 6.37 -23.69 -4.83
N CYS A 37 6.94 -22.50 -4.95
CA CYS A 37 6.87 -21.68 -6.15
C CYS A 37 7.61 -22.40 -7.28
N ASP A 38 6.90 -22.79 -8.34
CA ASP A 38 7.52 -23.24 -9.58
C ASP A 38 8.02 -21.99 -10.32
N ASP A 39 9.32 -21.91 -10.59
CA ASP A 39 10.00 -20.76 -11.22
C ASP A 39 9.69 -20.62 -12.73
N ARG A 40 8.56 -21.15 -13.20
CA ARG A 40 8.12 -21.02 -14.59
C ARG A 40 7.59 -19.62 -14.86
N VAL A 41 8.52 -18.67 -14.95
CA VAL A 41 8.28 -17.37 -15.55
C VAL A 41 7.99 -17.61 -17.03
N HIS A 42 6.72 -17.48 -17.44
CA HIS A 42 6.37 -17.39 -18.85
C HIS A 42 7.00 -16.11 -19.43
N SER A 43 8.21 -16.26 -19.95
CA SER A 43 9.06 -15.13 -20.34
C SER A 43 8.63 -14.51 -21.67
N THR A 44 7.90 -15.24 -22.50
CA THR A 44 7.55 -14.75 -23.83
C THR A 44 6.13 -14.19 -23.82
N TYR A 45 5.97 -12.98 -24.38
CA TYR A 45 4.66 -12.39 -24.62
C TYR A 45 3.81 -13.39 -25.42
N LEU A 46 2.68 -13.76 -24.85
CA LEU A 46 1.67 -14.58 -25.51
C LEU A 46 0.55 -13.65 -25.95
N LEU A 47 0.12 -13.82 -27.20
CA LEU A 47 -1.09 -13.20 -27.70
C LEU A 47 -2.26 -13.61 -26.83
N GLY A 48 -3.14 -12.67 -26.54
CA GLY A 48 -4.34 -12.95 -25.77
C GLY A 48 -5.56 -12.22 -26.34
N PRO A 49 -6.74 -12.49 -25.77
CA PRO A 49 -7.97 -11.80 -26.15
C PRO A 49 -7.81 -10.28 -26.11
N ASP A 50 -8.47 -9.60 -27.04
CA ASP A 50 -8.47 -8.15 -27.24
C ASP A 50 -7.19 -7.50 -27.78
N ASP A 51 -6.11 -8.26 -27.94
CA ASP A 51 -4.93 -7.77 -28.67
C ASP A 51 -5.28 -7.43 -30.12
N GLN A 52 -4.55 -6.48 -30.69
CA GLN A 52 -4.60 -6.20 -32.12
C GLN A 52 -3.30 -6.65 -32.78
N VAL A 53 -3.45 -7.40 -33.84
CA VAL A 53 -2.37 -7.89 -34.68
C VAL A 53 -2.54 -7.38 -36.10
N GLU A 54 -1.45 -6.93 -36.70
CA GLU A 54 -1.36 -6.63 -38.12
C GLU A 54 -0.79 -7.87 -38.80
N ILE A 55 -1.60 -8.48 -39.66
CA ILE A 55 -1.20 -9.65 -40.45
C ILE A 55 -0.90 -9.16 -41.85
N SER A 56 0.33 -9.37 -42.29
CA SER A 56 0.78 -9.01 -43.63
C SER A 56 1.12 -10.28 -44.41
N ALA A 57 0.51 -10.43 -45.58
CA ALA A 57 0.82 -11.45 -46.56
C ALA A 57 0.93 -10.76 -47.93
N PRO A 58 2.15 -10.60 -48.50
CA PRO A 58 2.36 -9.86 -49.75
C PRO A 58 1.49 -10.36 -50.92
N GLU A 59 1.19 -11.66 -50.94
CA GLU A 59 0.40 -12.32 -51.98
C GLU A 59 -1.11 -12.02 -51.86
N LEU A 60 -1.56 -11.47 -50.73
CA LEU A 60 -2.96 -11.22 -50.43
C LEU A 60 -3.19 -9.74 -50.10
N SER A 61 -3.53 -8.96 -51.13
CA SER A 61 -3.86 -7.53 -51.00
C SER A 61 -5.05 -7.26 -50.06
N GLU A 62 -5.89 -8.28 -49.80
CA GLU A 62 -7.03 -8.21 -48.89
C GLU A 62 -6.63 -8.04 -47.41
N PHE A 63 -5.44 -8.50 -47.01
CA PHE A 63 -4.93 -8.29 -45.65
C PHE A 63 -4.59 -6.82 -45.41
N GLY A 64 -4.13 -6.12 -46.44
CA GLY A 64 -4.10 -4.66 -46.51
C GLY A 64 -3.54 -3.95 -45.28
N ASN A 65 -2.60 -4.56 -44.55
CA ASN A 65 -2.01 -4.02 -43.32
C ASN A 65 -3.04 -3.49 -42.31
N LYS A 66 -4.20 -4.15 -42.24
CA LYS A 66 -5.27 -3.74 -41.31
C LYS A 66 -5.06 -4.41 -39.96
N PRO A 67 -5.21 -3.67 -38.85
CA PRO A 67 -5.23 -4.29 -37.53
C PRO A 67 -6.46 -5.20 -37.40
N ALA A 68 -6.21 -6.45 -37.07
CA ALA A 68 -7.21 -7.45 -36.74
C ALA A 68 -7.20 -7.68 -35.22
N ARG A 69 -8.38 -7.68 -34.59
CA ARG A 69 -8.51 -7.92 -33.15
C ARG A 69 -8.68 -9.41 -32.88
N ILE A 70 -7.97 -9.91 -31.88
CA ILE A 70 -8.19 -11.24 -31.29
C ILE A 70 -9.48 -11.16 -30.47
N ASP A 71 -10.45 -12.02 -30.76
CA ASP A 71 -11.72 -12.06 -30.06
C ASP A 71 -11.61 -12.70 -28.66
N GLY A 72 -12.74 -12.75 -27.94
CA GLY A 72 -12.81 -13.30 -26.59
C GLY A 72 -12.53 -14.81 -26.50
N ASP A 73 -12.69 -15.53 -27.61
CA ASP A 73 -12.39 -16.96 -27.71
C ASP A 73 -10.91 -17.19 -28.09
N GLY A 74 -10.17 -16.12 -28.38
CA GLY A 74 -8.77 -16.17 -28.77
C GLY A 74 -8.53 -16.32 -30.27
N ASP A 75 -9.55 -16.12 -31.09
CA ASP A 75 -9.50 -16.29 -32.53
C ASP A 75 -9.36 -14.96 -33.27
N VAL A 76 -8.78 -15.00 -34.47
CA VAL A 76 -8.75 -13.89 -35.43
C VAL A 76 -9.47 -14.30 -36.70
N GLN A 77 -10.25 -13.38 -37.26
CA GLN A 77 -10.85 -13.55 -38.58
C GLN A 77 -9.82 -13.32 -39.68
N VAL A 78 -9.52 -14.38 -40.42
CA VAL A 78 -8.54 -14.39 -41.51
C VAL A 78 -9.28 -14.60 -42.84
N PRO A 79 -9.10 -13.73 -43.85
CA PRO A 79 -9.66 -13.92 -45.18
C PRO A 79 -9.35 -15.31 -45.76
N LEU A 80 -10.28 -15.89 -46.53
CA LEU A 80 -10.22 -17.23 -47.14
C LEU A 80 -10.28 -18.42 -46.16
N VAL A 81 -9.73 -18.26 -44.96
CA VAL A 81 -9.56 -19.32 -43.97
C VAL A 81 -10.70 -19.37 -42.94
N GLY A 82 -11.24 -18.21 -42.56
CA GLY A 82 -12.20 -18.12 -41.46
C GLY A 82 -11.52 -17.76 -40.15
N ARG A 83 -11.97 -18.37 -39.04
CA ARG A 83 -11.42 -18.12 -37.70
C ARG A 83 -10.17 -18.97 -37.47
N VAL A 84 -9.11 -18.34 -36.95
CA VAL A 84 -7.85 -19.00 -36.58
C VAL A 84 -7.48 -18.63 -35.15
N HIS A 85 -7.23 -19.64 -34.32
CA HIS A 85 -6.87 -19.46 -32.92
C HIS A 85 -5.43 -18.98 -32.78
N LEU A 86 -5.24 -17.79 -32.19
CA LEU A 86 -3.92 -17.19 -31.96
C LEU A 86 -3.60 -16.97 -30.47
N ALA A 87 -4.60 -16.99 -29.58
CA ALA A 87 -4.36 -16.82 -28.16
C ALA A 87 -3.44 -17.91 -27.59
N GLY A 88 -2.56 -17.54 -26.65
CA GLY A 88 -1.55 -18.41 -26.08
C GLY A 88 -0.34 -18.66 -27.00
N LEU A 89 -0.34 -18.17 -28.24
CA LEU A 89 0.80 -18.26 -29.16
C LEU A 89 1.69 -17.01 -29.05
N THR A 90 2.98 -17.18 -29.31
CA THR A 90 3.86 -16.05 -29.61
C THR A 90 3.60 -15.54 -31.03
N ALA A 91 4.04 -14.33 -31.35
CA ALA A 91 3.93 -13.81 -32.73
C ALA A 91 4.53 -14.78 -33.77
N GLN A 92 5.71 -15.38 -33.48
CA GLN A 92 6.35 -16.33 -34.39
C GLN A 92 5.60 -17.68 -34.48
N GLN A 93 4.90 -18.08 -33.42
CA GLN A 93 4.05 -19.27 -33.45
C GLN A 93 2.76 -19.01 -34.24
N ALA A 94 2.18 -17.82 -34.07
CA ALA A 94 1.03 -17.35 -34.85
C ALA A 94 1.35 -17.26 -36.34
N GLU A 95 2.52 -16.73 -36.71
CA GLU A 95 3.03 -16.73 -38.10
C GLU A 95 3.01 -18.14 -38.67
N LYS A 96 3.64 -19.10 -37.98
CA LYS A 96 3.72 -20.50 -38.43
C LYS A 96 2.36 -21.17 -38.56
N GLU A 97 1.44 -20.90 -37.63
CA GLU A 97 0.09 -21.48 -37.70
C GLU A 97 -0.70 -20.88 -38.87
N LEU A 98 -0.63 -19.57 -39.09
CA LEU A 98 -1.26 -18.92 -40.24
C LEU A 98 -0.67 -19.41 -41.57
N ASP A 99 0.66 -19.54 -41.65
CA ASP A 99 1.36 -20.10 -42.81
C ASP A 99 0.83 -21.49 -43.17
N LYS A 100 0.70 -22.35 -42.16
CA LYS A 100 0.21 -23.72 -42.29
C LYS A 100 -1.24 -23.76 -42.78
N VAL A 101 -2.12 -22.91 -42.24
CA VAL A 101 -3.53 -22.91 -42.62
C VAL A 101 -3.72 -22.31 -44.02
N LEU A 102 -2.99 -21.24 -44.36
CA LEU A 102 -3.06 -20.58 -45.67
C LEU A 102 -2.48 -21.41 -46.82
N ARG A 103 -1.55 -22.34 -46.55
CA ARG A 103 -1.00 -23.27 -47.55
C ARG A 103 -2.05 -24.12 -48.29
N THR A 104 -3.23 -24.30 -47.70
CA THR A 104 -4.35 -25.01 -48.35
C THR A 104 -4.98 -24.20 -49.48
N TYR A 105 -4.80 -22.87 -49.45
CA TYR A 105 -5.43 -21.93 -50.38
C TYR A 105 -4.40 -21.24 -51.29
N ILE A 106 -3.15 -21.12 -50.85
CA ILE A 106 -2.10 -20.34 -51.50
C ILE A 106 -0.80 -21.13 -51.51
N ARG A 107 -0.06 -21.03 -52.60
CA ARG A 107 1.25 -21.67 -52.75
C ARG A 107 2.32 -20.80 -52.10
N ASP A 108 2.97 -21.33 -51.06
CA ASP A 108 4.08 -20.68 -50.34
C ASP A 108 3.71 -19.29 -49.76
N PRO A 109 2.72 -19.21 -48.84
CA PRO A 109 2.36 -17.94 -48.21
C PRO A 109 3.54 -17.43 -47.38
N GLN A 110 3.79 -16.12 -47.39
CA GLN A 110 4.75 -15.47 -46.48
C GLN A 110 4.00 -14.59 -45.50
N VAL A 111 3.63 -15.15 -44.33
CA VAL A 111 2.88 -14.43 -43.31
C VAL A 111 3.82 -13.79 -42.30
N VAL A 112 3.59 -12.51 -42.01
CA VAL A 112 4.21 -11.78 -40.90
C VAL A 112 3.12 -11.30 -39.96
N VAL A 113 3.33 -11.49 -38.65
CA VAL A 113 2.38 -11.06 -37.61
C VAL A 113 3.06 -10.06 -36.69
N ASN A 114 2.59 -8.81 -36.72
CA ASN A 114 3.04 -7.76 -35.81
C ASN A 114 1.96 -7.44 -34.79
N VAL A 115 2.31 -7.31 -33.52
CA VAL A 115 1.36 -6.85 -32.49
C VAL A 115 1.31 -5.32 -32.54
N SER A 116 0.17 -4.78 -32.95
CA SER A 116 -0.03 -3.32 -33.07
C SER A 116 -0.54 -2.71 -31.77
N GLU A 117 -1.35 -3.43 -31.00
CA GLU A 117 -1.84 -3.00 -29.69
C GLU A 117 -1.96 -4.17 -28.70
N VAL A 118 -1.31 -4.03 -27.54
CA VAL A 118 -1.39 -5.00 -26.43
C VAL A 118 -2.52 -4.59 -25.50
N ARG A 119 -3.53 -5.46 -25.33
CA ARG A 119 -4.66 -5.25 -24.42
C ARG A 119 -4.92 -6.42 -23.48
N SER A 120 -4.32 -7.57 -23.75
CA SER A 120 -4.51 -8.82 -23.02
C SER A 120 -3.70 -8.92 -21.71
N GLN A 121 -2.81 -7.97 -21.41
CA GLN A 121 -1.88 -8.03 -20.28
C GLN A 121 -2.04 -6.85 -19.31
N PRO A 122 -3.21 -6.75 -18.63
CA PRO A 122 -3.51 -5.65 -17.73
C PRO A 122 -2.76 -5.79 -16.40
N VAL A 123 -2.31 -4.67 -15.85
CA VAL A 123 -1.84 -4.53 -14.46
C VAL A 123 -2.63 -3.42 -13.80
N SER A 124 -3.13 -3.69 -12.60
CA SER A 124 -3.93 -2.70 -11.86
C SER A 124 -3.03 -1.89 -10.94
N ILE A 125 -2.94 -0.59 -11.17
CA ILE A 125 -2.19 0.34 -10.30
C ILE A 125 -3.17 1.21 -9.55
N LEU A 126 -3.22 1.05 -8.23
CA LEU A 126 -4.22 1.66 -7.35
C LEU A 126 -3.56 2.53 -6.28
N GLY A 127 -4.33 3.51 -5.78
CA GLY A 127 -3.96 4.32 -4.63
C GLY A 127 -3.29 5.65 -4.99
N ALA A 128 -2.25 6.03 -4.24
CA ALA A 128 -1.59 7.34 -4.28
C ALA A 128 -0.59 7.47 -5.43
N VAL A 129 -1.04 7.24 -6.66
CA VAL A 129 -0.30 7.50 -7.91
C VAL A 129 -0.97 8.63 -8.70
N ASN A 130 -0.25 9.21 -9.67
CA ASN A 130 -0.80 10.31 -10.47
C ASN A 130 -1.94 9.85 -11.40
N THR A 131 -1.78 8.69 -12.04
CA THR A 131 -2.77 8.10 -12.95
C THR A 131 -3.14 6.68 -12.50
N PRO A 132 -4.04 6.52 -11.51
CA PRO A 132 -4.52 5.22 -11.08
C PRO A 132 -5.41 4.58 -12.15
N GLY A 133 -5.40 3.26 -12.24
CA GLY A 133 -6.21 2.51 -13.20
C GLY A 133 -5.53 1.25 -13.70
N VAL A 134 -6.10 0.69 -14.77
CA VAL A 134 -5.52 -0.45 -15.48
C VAL A 134 -4.52 0.04 -16.51
N HIS A 135 -3.30 -0.47 -16.43
CA HIS A 135 -2.19 -0.18 -17.34
C HIS A 135 -1.79 -1.45 -18.07
N GLN A 136 -1.41 -1.34 -19.35
CA GLN A 136 -0.97 -2.50 -20.13
C GLN A 136 0.53 -2.72 -19.95
N VAL A 137 0.94 -3.95 -19.66
CA VAL A 137 2.36 -4.31 -19.61
C VAL A 137 2.83 -4.64 -21.02
N GLN A 138 3.64 -3.77 -21.60
CA GLN A 138 4.28 -4.01 -22.89
C GLN A 138 5.70 -4.56 -22.67
N GLY A 139 5.90 -5.82 -23.03
CA GLY A 139 7.17 -6.51 -22.84
C GLY A 139 7.52 -6.70 -21.37
N TYR A 140 8.81 -6.62 -21.03
CA TYR A 140 9.23 -6.72 -19.63
C TYR A 140 9.21 -5.35 -18.97
N LYS A 141 8.46 -5.23 -17.88
CA LYS A 141 8.44 -4.04 -17.04
C LYS A 141 8.69 -4.39 -15.58
N THR A 142 9.52 -3.59 -14.93
CA THR A 142 9.77 -3.63 -13.50
C THR A 142 8.74 -2.82 -12.73
N LEU A 143 8.70 -2.99 -11.40
CA LEU A 143 7.82 -2.22 -10.52
C LEU A 143 7.97 -0.70 -10.76
N LEU A 144 9.21 -0.20 -10.81
CA LEU A 144 9.45 1.23 -11.03
C LEU A 144 8.98 1.70 -12.41
N GLU A 145 9.16 0.90 -13.46
CA GLU A 145 8.68 1.27 -14.80
C GLU A 145 7.15 1.31 -14.87
N MET A 146 6.47 0.39 -14.17
CA MET A 146 5.00 0.41 -14.07
C MET A 146 4.50 1.60 -13.25
N LEU A 147 5.18 1.96 -12.16
CA LEU A 147 4.84 3.18 -11.42
C LEU A 147 5.11 4.43 -12.27
N ALA A 148 6.16 4.44 -13.08
CA ALA A 148 6.46 5.53 -14.00
C ALA A 148 5.40 5.66 -15.11
N SER A 149 4.87 4.56 -15.65
CA SER A 149 3.77 4.62 -16.63
C SER A 149 2.47 5.16 -16.02
N ALA A 150 2.26 4.97 -14.71
CA ALA A 150 1.20 5.63 -13.94
C ALA A 150 1.50 7.10 -13.58
N GLY A 151 2.55 7.70 -14.16
CA GLY A 151 2.96 9.07 -13.91
C GLY A 151 3.76 9.26 -12.61
N GLY A 152 4.18 8.19 -11.96
CA GLY A 152 4.86 8.21 -10.66
C GLY A 152 3.91 8.24 -9.46
N ILE A 153 4.50 8.12 -8.27
CA ILE A 153 3.76 8.25 -7.00
C ILE A 153 3.47 9.72 -6.68
N ARG A 154 2.37 10.00 -5.98
CA ARG A 154 2.01 11.36 -5.57
C ARG A 154 2.84 11.82 -4.37
N PRO A 155 2.92 13.14 -4.10
CA PRO A 155 3.59 13.66 -2.89
C PRO A 155 2.97 13.20 -1.56
N ASP A 156 1.70 12.79 -1.55
CA ASP A 156 1.00 12.25 -0.38
C ASP A 156 1.06 10.72 -0.30
N ALA A 157 1.86 10.07 -1.15
CA ALA A 157 2.01 8.61 -1.19
C ALA A 157 2.99 8.11 -0.14
N GLY A 158 2.70 6.92 0.39
CA GLY A 158 3.66 6.16 1.19
C GLY A 158 4.70 5.49 0.30
N TYR A 159 5.90 5.26 0.84
CA TYR A 159 6.98 4.55 0.14
C TYR A 159 6.86 3.02 0.23
N SER A 160 5.88 2.50 0.98
CA SER A 160 5.64 1.07 1.09
C SER A 160 4.56 0.64 0.09
N VAL A 161 4.94 -0.08 -0.95
CA VAL A 161 4.03 -0.54 -2.02
C VAL A 161 3.70 -2.00 -1.80
N ARG A 162 2.42 -2.35 -1.98
CA ARG A 162 1.94 -3.72 -1.89
C ARG A 162 1.71 -4.28 -3.28
N ILE A 163 2.29 -5.43 -3.56
CA ILE A 163 2.09 -6.17 -4.81
C ILE A 163 1.29 -7.42 -4.47
N THR A 164 0.23 -7.68 -5.23
CA THR A 164 -0.58 -8.90 -5.14
C THR A 164 -0.54 -9.60 -6.49
N ARG A 165 -0.17 -10.88 -6.49
CA ARG A 165 -0.08 -11.72 -7.68
C ARG A 165 -0.89 -12.98 -7.48
N GLN A 166 -1.66 -13.39 -8.49
CA GLN A 166 -2.33 -14.70 -8.49
C GLN A 166 -1.31 -15.83 -8.66
N LEU A 167 -1.44 -16.89 -7.88
CA LEU A 167 -0.48 -17.99 -7.83
C LEU A 167 -0.37 -18.75 -9.16
N GLU A 168 -1.42 -18.74 -9.99
CA GLU A 168 -1.41 -19.32 -11.34
C GLU A 168 -0.35 -18.67 -12.27
N TRP A 169 0.00 -17.40 -12.02
CA TRP A 169 1.04 -16.66 -12.77
C TRP A 169 2.42 -16.79 -12.11
N GLY A 170 2.55 -17.63 -11.09
CA GLY A 170 3.76 -17.82 -10.31
C GLY A 170 3.83 -16.96 -9.06
N CYS A 171 4.84 -17.22 -8.24
CA CYS A 171 5.04 -16.47 -7.01
C CYS A 171 5.73 -15.12 -7.23
N ILE A 172 5.61 -14.26 -6.23
CA ILE A 172 6.44 -13.06 -6.15
C ILE A 172 7.85 -13.46 -5.67
N PRO A 173 8.91 -13.16 -6.43
CA PRO A 173 10.28 -13.58 -6.10
C PRO A 173 10.92 -12.67 -5.04
N LEU A 174 10.24 -12.49 -3.90
CA LEU A 174 10.70 -11.69 -2.78
C LEU A 174 10.68 -12.52 -1.49
N PRO A 175 11.68 -12.37 -0.60
CA PRO A 175 11.74 -13.13 0.65
C PRO A 175 10.57 -12.84 1.60
N GLY A 176 9.97 -11.64 1.49
CA GLY A 176 8.79 -11.24 2.28
C GLY A 176 7.44 -11.58 1.63
N ALA A 177 7.44 -12.31 0.51
CA ALA A 177 6.22 -12.73 -0.16
C ALA A 177 5.52 -13.83 0.66
N VAL A 178 4.26 -13.58 1.02
CA VAL A 178 3.43 -14.52 1.79
C VAL A 178 2.15 -14.85 1.02
N PRO A 179 1.69 -16.12 1.04
CA PRO A 179 0.39 -16.45 0.50
C PRO A 179 -0.71 -15.77 1.31
N ASP A 180 -1.78 -15.37 0.63
CA ASP A 180 -2.96 -14.83 1.28
C ASP A 180 -3.75 -15.94 2.00
N ALA A 181 -4.78 -15.56 2.78
CA ALA A 181 -5.61 -16.52 3.51
C ALA A 181 -6.33 -17.54 2.61
N SER A 182 -6.58 -17.20 1.34
CA SER A 182 -7.18 -18.12 0.36
C SER A 182 -6.18 -19.04 -0.32
N ALA A 183 -4.87 -18.81 -0.16
CA ALA A 183 -3.78 -19.48 -0.86
C ALA A 183 -3.87 -19.40 -2.40
N GLN A 184 -4.64 -18.45 -2.94
CA GLN A 184 -4.76 -18.19 -4.38
C GLN A 184 -3.88 -17.03 -4.82
N PHE A 185 -3.44 -16.20 -3.89
CA PHE A 185 -2.63 -15.03 -4.16
C PHE A 185 -1.36 -15.06 -3.30
N THR A 186 -0.32 -14.44 -3.83
CA THR A 186 0.88 -14.08 -3.08
C THR A 186 0.93 -12.57 -2.94
N VAL A 187 1.18 -12.10 -1.73
CA VAL A 187 1.30 -10.68 -1.40
C VAL A 187 2.72 -10.39 -0.94
N ALA A 188 3.31 -9.32 -1.45
CA ALA A 188 4.60 -8.81 -1.00
C ALA A 188 4.52 -7.31 -0.74
N GLU A 189 5.26 -6.85 0.26
CA GLU A 189 5.44 -5.45 0.57
C GLU A 189 6.86 -5.02 0.20
N VAL A 190 6.98 -3.94 -0.55
CA VAL A 190 8.21 -3.43 -1.15
C VAL A 190 8.44 -2.00 -0.71
N ASN A 191 9.66 -1.67 -0.31
CA ASN A 191 10.01 -0.31 0.08
C ASN A 191 10.66 0.43 -1.09
N LEU A 192 9.91 1.31 -1.76
CA LEU A 192 10.37 2.06 -2.94
C LEU A 192 11.64 2.86 -2.67
N LYS A 193 11.78 3.42 -1.46
CA LYS A 193 12.95 4.21 -1.11
C LYS A 193 14.22 3.36 -1.17
N LYS A 194 14.20 2.12 -0.66
CA LYS A 194 15.37 1.23 -0.73
C LYS A 194 15.80 0.95 -2.18
N ILE A 195 14.82 0.84 -3.09
CA ILE A 195 15.09 0.65 -4.51
C ILE A 195 15.69 1.93 -5.11
N MET A 196 15.07 3.09 -4.86
CA MET A 196 15.51 4.39 -5.40
C MET A 196 16.89 4.80 -4.91
N GLU A 197 17.22 4.48 -3.66
CA GLU A 197 18.55 4.72 -3.06
C GLU A 197 19.58 3.62 -3.42
N ALA A 198 19.21 2.66 -4.26
CA ALA A 198 20.04 1.51 -4.64
C ALA A 198 20.55 0.67 -3.45
N LYS A 199 19.83 0.67 -2.33
CA LYS A 199 20.13 -0.17 -1.15
C LYS A 199 19.69 -1.60 -1.34
N ASP A 200 18.53 -1.79 -1.97
CA ASP A 200 18.00 -3.10 -2.33
C ASP A 200 17.38 -3.07 -3.74
N PRO A 201 18.20 -3.04 -4.79
CA PRO A 201 17.69 -3.02 -6.17
C PRO A 201 17.02 -4.34 -6.57
N ALA A 202 17.23 -5.43 -5.82
CA ALA A 202 16.58 -6.71 -6.08
C ALA A 202 15.07 -6.68 -5.77
N GLU A 203 14.62 -5.75 -4.89
CA GLU A 203 13.20 -5.50 -4.66
C GLU A 203 12.48 -4.91 -5.91
N ASN A 204 13.20 -4.40 -6.92
CA ASN A 204 12.63 -3.92 -8.19
C ASN A 204 12.30 -5.08 -9.14
N ILE A 205 11.40 -5.94 -8.70
CA ILE A 205 11.00 -7.14 -9.42
C ILE A 205 10.29 -6.81 -10.73
N ARG A 206 10.24 -7.82 -11.60
CA ARG A 206 9.40 -7.81 -12.79
C ARG A 206 7.94 -7.97 -12.41
N ILE A 207 7.11 -7.11 -12.98
CA ILE A 207 5.66 -7.17 -12.86
C ILE A 207 5.12 -8.05 -13.97
N LEU A 208 4.17 -8.91 -13.62
CA LEU A 208 3.50 -9.81 -14.53
C LEU A 208 2.08 -9.31 -14.83
N PRO A 209 1.48 -9.77 -15.94
CA PRO A 209 0.06 -9.56 -16.19
C PRO A 209 -0.79 -9.98 -15.00
N HIS A 210 -1.87 -9.25 -14.77
CA HIS A 210 -2.84 -9.41 -13.67
C HIS A 210 -2.31 -9.10 -12.27
N ASP A 211 -1.07 -8.61 -12.13
CA ASP A 211 -0.60 -8.06 -10.86
C ASP A 211 -1.44 -6.84 -10.44
N VAL A 212 -1.63 -6.71 -9.12
CA VAL A 212 -2.21 -5.52 -8.49
C VAL A 212 -1.13 -4.82 -7.68
N ILE A 213 -0.81 -3.59 -8.09
CA ILE A 213 0.13 -2.70 -7.43
C ILE A 213 -0.68 -1.67 -6.64
N SER A 214 -0.66 -1.77 -5.32
CA SER A 214 -1.35 -0.85 -4.41
C SER A 214 -0.35 0.07 -3.74
N VAL A 215 -0.47 1.37 -3.99
CA VAL A 215 0.32 2.43 -3.36
C VAL A 215 -0.53 3.11 -2.28
N PRO A 216 -0.31 2.81 -0.99
CA PRO A 216 -1.05 3.47 0.09
C PRO A 216 -0.72 4.96 0.16
N LYS A 217 -1.63 5.75 0.75
CA LYS A 217 -1.30 7.10 1.18
C LYS A 217 -0.30 7.04 2.34
N ALA A 218 0.57 8.04 2.42
CA ALA A 218 1.48 8.13 3.55
C ALA A 218 0.69 8.44 4.83
N GLU A 219 1.18 7.88 5.94
CA GLU A 219 0.69 8.22 7.26
C GLU A 219 0.96 9.70 7.55
N MET A 220 0.07 10.34 8.32
CA MET A 220 0.17 11.75 8.67
C MET A 220 0.19 11.92 10.18
N VAL A 221 0.86 12.96 10.65
CA VAL A 221 0.67 13.50 12.00
C VAL A 221 -0.05 14.83 11.92
N TYR A 222 -0.84 15.14 12.93
CA TYR A 222 -1.61 16.38 12.97
C TYR A 222 -1.05 17.30 14.04
N VAL A 223 -0.78 18.56 13.71
CA VAL A 223 -0.44 19.58 14.69
C VAL A 223 -1.57 20.60 14.74
N ILE A 224 -2.13 20.80 15.93
CA ILE A 224 -3.28 21.69 16.14
C ILE A 224 -3.11 22.54 17.40
N GLY A 225 -3.85 23.66 17.46
CA GLY A 225 -3.85 24.58 18.59
C GLY A 225 -2.99 25.82 18.35
N GLU A 226 -2.26 26.27 19.36
CA GLU A 226 -1.48 27.52 19.33
C GLU A 226 -0.13 27.37 18.62
N VAL A 227 -0.19 27.01 17.35
CA VAL A 227 0.94 27.01 16.41
C VAL A 227 0.68 27.98 15.27
N LYS A 228 1.73 28.40 14.56
CA LYS A 228 1.56 29.33 13.44
C LYS A 228 0.83 28.69 12.27
N ARG A 229 1.13 27.42 11.97
CA ARG A 229 0.49 26.63 10.91
C ARG A 229 -0.05 25.32 11.45
N SER A 230 -1.36 25.28 11.73
CA SER A 230 -2.06 24.04 12.07
C SER A 230 -2.34 23.21 10.81
N GLY A 231 -2.28 21.89 10.92
CA GLY A 231 -2.56 21.00 9.79
C GLY A 231 -2.04 19.58 9.97
N GLY A 232 -2.32 18.75 8.96
CA GLY A 232 -1.71 17.42 8.81
C GLY A 232 -0.39 17.51 8.05
N PHE A 233 0.61 16.77 8.52
CA PHE A 233 1.93 16.68 7.92
C PHE A 233 2.24 15.23 7.61
N VAL A 234 2.59 14.99 6.35
CA VAL A 234 2.90 13.66 5.84
C VAL A 234 4.23 13.19 6.43
N LEU A 235 4.25 11.96 6.97
CA LEU A 235 5.46 11.33 7.52
C LEU A 235 6.46 10.92 6.42
N GLY A 236 6.01 10.89 5.17
CA GLY A 236 6.83 10.67 3.99
C GLY A 236 7.62 9.38 4.09
N GLU A 237 8.94 9.50 4.10
CA GLU A 237 9.90 8.39 4.15
C GLU A 237 10.11 7.79 5.54
N HIS A 238 9.59 8.45 6.59
CA HIS A 238 9.82 8.07 7.97
C HIS A 238 8.59 7.39 8.55
N GLN A 239 8.81 6.40 9.43
CA GLN A 239 7.72 5.82 10.25
C GLN A 239 7.27 6.76 11.37
N SER A 240 8.08 7.78 11.67
CA SER A 240 7.82 8.76 12.72
C SER A 240 8.58 10.05 12.47
N ILE A 241 8.05 11.19 12.92
CA ILE A 241 8.79 12.44 13.03
C ILE A 241 8.80 12.92 14.47
N SER A 242 9.78 13.71 14.86
CA SER A 242 9.85 14.19 16.24
C SER A 242 8.88 15.36 16.50
N VAL A 243 8.56 15.63 17.77
CA VAL A 243 7.72 16.77 18.15
C VAL A 243 8.35 18.08 17.69
N LEU A 244 9.67 18.24 17.83
CA LEU A 244 10.34 19.46 17.35
C LEU A 244 10.31 19.59 15.82
N GLN A 245 10.44 18.48 15.09
CA GLN A 245 10.32 18.47 13.63
C GLN A 245 8.89 18.85 13.21
N ALA A 246 7.87 18.27 13.84
CA ALA A 246 6.48 18.59 13.58
C ALA A 246 6.17 20.07 13.88
N LEU A 247 6.69 20.62 14.98
CA LEU A 247 6.58 22.05 15.28
C LEU A 247 7.30 22.94 14.28
N SER A 248 8.41 22.48 13.71
CA SER A 248 9.12 23.21 12.65
C SER A 248 8.30 23.26 11.36
N LEU A 249 7.67 22.14 10.98
CA LEU A 249 6.72 22.09 9.86
C LEU A 249 5.48 22.97 10.10
N ALA A 250 5.09 23.12 11.37
CA ALA A 250 4.03 24.02 11.83
C ALA A 250 4.49 25.50 12.01
N GLU A 251 5.70 25.85 11.54
CA GLU A 251 6.31 27.20 11.60
C GLU A 251 6.53 27.75 13.02
N GLY A 252 6.49 26.87 14.01
CA GLY A 252 6.71 27.16 15.43
C GLY A 252 5.44 27.49 16.21
N LEU A 253 5.64 27.86 17.47
CA LEU A 253 4.58 28.19 18.43
C LEU A 253 4.11 29.63 18.26
N ASN A 254 2.83 29.89 18.55
CA ASN A 254 2.33 31.25 18.75
C ASN A 254 2.82 31.82 20.09
N GLY A 255 2.89 33.16 20.21
CA GLY A 255 3.31 33.82 21.46
C GLY A 255 2.43 33.46 22.67
N THR A 256 1.15 33.18 22.41
CA THR A 256 0.12 32.78 23.37
C THR A 256 0.13 31.29 23.75
N ALA A 257 1.00 30.49 23.13
CA ALA A 257 1.05 29.05 23.37
C ALA A 257 1.47 28.70 24.81
N ASP A 258 0.87 27.64 25.34
CA ASP A 258 1.31 26.96 26.56
C ASP A 258 2.15 25.73 26.21
N ALA A 259 3.45 25.98 26.01
CA ALA A 259 4.42 24.96 25.62
C ALA A 259 4.70 23.90 26.71
N ARG A 260 4.26 24.08 27.96
CA ARG A 260 4.52 23.10 29.03
C ARG A 260 3.46 22.00 29.09
N HIS A 261 2.25 22.29 28.63
CA HIS A 261 1.09 21.41 28.73
C HIS A 261 0.63 20.90 27.37
N ALA A 262 1.54 20.82 26.40
CA ALA A 262 1.25 20.15 25.15
C ALA A 262 0.95 18.67 25.40
N LYS A 263 0.15 18.07 24.52
CA LYS A 263 -0.18 16.65 24.60
C LYS A 263 -0.18 16.00 23.23
N ILE A 264 0.20 14.74 23.20
CA ILE A 264 0.06 13.86 22.04
C ILE A 264 -1.16 12.98 22.30
N LEU A 265 -2.09 12.95 21.34
CA LEU A 265 -3.27 12.08 21.37
C LEU A 265 -3.01 10.91 20.42
N ARG A 266 -2.54 9.78 20.97
CA ARG A 266 -2.17 8.60 20.20
C ARG A 266 -3.27 7.56 20.17
N LEU A 267 -3.63 7.06 19.00
CA LEU A 267 -4.69 6.05 18.85
C LEU A 267 -4.21 4.66 19.28
N LYS A 268 -4.86 4.05 20.26
CA LYS A 268 -4.71 2.61 20.56
C LYS A 268 -5.65 1.79 19.70
N ARG A 269 -5.11 1.15 18.67
CA ARG A 269 -5.89 0.38 17.68
C ARG A 269 -6.74 -0.75 18.28
N GLU A 270 -6.37 -1.28 19.45
CA GLU A 270 -7.13 -2.35 20.12
C GLU A 270 -8.41 -1.86 20.82
N ALA A 271 -8.46 -0.59 21.23
CA ALA A 271 -9.54 -0.05 22.06
C ALA A 271 -10.33 1.08 21.39
N ASP A 272 -9.93 1.51 20.19
CA ASP A 272 -10.44 2.72 19.50
C ASP A 272 -10.46 3.97 20.40
N GLN A 273 -9.52 4.03 21.35
CA GLN A 273 -9.38 5.12 22.31
C GLN A 273 -8.05 5.82 22.08
N ARG A 274 -8.04 7.15 22.26
CA ARG A 274 -6.81 7.94 22.23
C ARG A 274 -6.21 8.02 23.64
N GLU A 275 -4.96 7.61 23.78
CA GLU A 275 -4.19 7.90 24.99
C GLU A 275 -3.62 9.32 24.93
N GLU A 276 -3.61 10.00 26.08
CA GLU A 276 -2.99 11.31 26.21
C GLU A 276 -1.58 11.18 26.80
N LEU A 277 -0.57 11.57 26.02
CA LEU A 277 0.81 11.65 26.48
C LEU A 277 1.18 13.12 26.70
N LEU A 278 1.44 13.50 27.95
CA LEU A 278 1.85 14.87 28.28
C LEU A 278 3.29 15.15 27.82
N VAL A 279 3.49 16.27 27.15
CA VAL A 279 4.79 16.68 26.60
C VAL A 279 5.10 18.12 26.98
N ASP A 280 6.22 18.33 27.67
CA ASP A 280 6.75 19.67 27.92
C ASP A 280 7.65 20.10 26.75
N VAL A 281 7.03 20.70 25.72
CA VAL A 281 7.71 21.23 24.53
C VAL A 281 8.75 22.31 24.89
N LYS A 282 8.53 23.06 25.99
CA LYS A 282 9.49 24.07 26.43
C LYS A 282 10.80 23.45 26.88
N ASP A 283 10.74 22.32 27.58
CA ASP A 283 11.93 21.57 27.99
C ASP A 283 12.58 20.82 26.81
N LEU A 284 11.79 20.36 25.83
CA LEU A 284 12.30 19.80 24.56
C LEU A 284 13.12 20.84 23.78
N LEU A 285 12.56 22.04 23.57
CA LEU A 285 13.24 23.14 22.87
C LEU A 285 14.54 23.58 23.55
N LYS A 286 14.65 23.37 24.87
CA LYS A 286 15.85 23.70 25.66
C LYS A 286 16.87 22.56 25.73
N GLY A 287 16.59 21.42 25.09
CA GLY A 287 17.43 20.22 25.17
C GLY A 287 17.48 19.59 26.57
N LYS A 288 16.51 19.89 27.44
CA LYS A 288 16.44 19.33 28.81
C LYS A 288 15.80 17.96 28.87
N LYS A 289 15.03 17.61 27.85
CA LYS A 289 14.36 16.32 27.66
C LYS A 289 14.62 15.82 26.25
N GLN A 290 14.67 14.51 26.08
CA GLN A 290 14.80 13.88 24.77
C GLN A 290 13.52 14.13 23.95
N ASP A 291 13.70 14.39 22.66
CA ASP A 291 12.59 14.60 21.74
C ASP A 291 11.73 13.33 21.61
N VAL A 292 10.42 13.54 21.46
CA VAL A 292 9.43 12.47 21.43
C VAL A 292 9.02 12.21 19.99
N ALA A 293 9.00 10.95 19.58
CA ALA A 293 8.57 10.55 18.24
C ALA A 293 7.04 10.47 18.14
N LEU A 294 6.49 11.16 17.14
CA LEU A 294 5.10 11.09 16.69
C LEU A 294 4.98 10.02 15.60
N GLN A 295 3.95 9.19 15.71
CA GLN A 295 3.61 8.09 14.81
C GLN A 295 2.42 8.47 13.92
N GLY A 296 2.13 7.67 12.90
CA GLY A 296 0.94 7.85 12.07
C GLY A 296 -0.34 8.02 12.90
N ASP A 297 -1.17 8.96 12.49
CA ASP A 297 -2.45 9.35 13.11
C ASP A 297 -2.37 10.03 14.49
N ASP A 298 -1.15 10.29 15.00
CA ASP A 298 -0.96 11.09 16.21
C ASP A 298 -1.41 12.53 16.00
N ILE A 299 -2.01 13.10 17.05
CA ILE A 299 -2.34 14.53 17.11
C ILE A 299 -1.48 15.18 18.19
N LEU A 300 -0.60 16.09 17.80
CA LEU A 300 0.08 17.02 18.70
C LEU A 300 -0.82 18.24 18.93
N PHE A 301 -1.36 18.35 20.14
CA PHE A 301 -2.18 19.48 20.56
C PHE A 301 -1.37 20.44 21.43
N ILE A 302 -1.28 21.70 20.98
CA ILE A 302 -0.64 22.79 21.72
C ILE A 302 -1.74 23.70 22.30
N PRO A 303 -2.00 23.66 23.63
CA PRO A 303 -2.98 24.53 24.23
C PRO A 303 -2.50 26.00 24.27
N GLY A 304 -3.46 26.91 24.46
CA GLY A 304 -3.16 28.30 24.74
C GLY A 304 -3.11 28.62 26.22
N SER A 305 -2.20 29.53 26.57
CA SER A 305 -2.08 30.03 27.92
C SER A 305 -3.13 31.13 28.15
N THR A 306 -4.10 30.85 29.02
CA THR A 306 -5.14 31.81 29.41
C THR A 306 -4.55 33.11 29.92
N GLY A 307 -3.48 33.04 30.73
CA GLY A 307 -2.79 34.23 31.25
C GLY A 307 -2.13 35.08 30.16
N LYS A 308 -1.46 34.44 29.19
CA LYS A 308 -0.86 35.17 28.05
C LYS A 308 -1.91 35.79 27.14
N LYS A 309 -3.01 35.06 26.87
CA LYS A 309 -4.14 35.57 26.08
C LYS A 309 -4.81 36.77 26.76
N ALA A 310 -5.00 36.71 28.07
CA ALA A 310 -5.55 37.83 28.85
C ALA A 310 -4.63 39.06 28.83
N ALA A 311 -3.32 38.85 29.01
CA ALA A 311 -2.33 39.92 28.95
C ALA A 311 -2.28 40.60 27.58
N LEU A 312 -2.32 39.82 26.49
CA LEU A 312 -2.35 40.34 25.12
C LEU A 312 -3.59 41.21 24.88
N ARG A 313 -4.79 40.72 25.27
CA ARG A 313 -6.04 41.47 25.14
C ARG A 313 -6.04 42.76 25.97
N ALA A 314 -5.48 42.74 27.17
CA ALA A 314 -5.37 43.94 28.00
C ALA A 314 -4.47 45.00 27.36
N LEU A 315 -3.36 44.59 26.74
CA LEU A 315 -2.45 45.49 26.03
C LEU A 315 -3.11 46.07 24.76
N GLU A 316 -3.80 45.25 23.98
CA GLU A 316 -4.58 45.70 22.81
C GLU A 316 -5.65 46.73 23.21
N ALA A 317 -6.41 46.45 24.28
CA ALA A 317 -7.40 47.37 24.80
C ALA A 317 -6.79 48.70 25.27
N ALA A 318 -5.64 48.66 25.95
CA ALA A 318 -4.93 49.86 26.37
C ALA A 318 -4.48 50.72 25.17
N VAL A 319 -3.96 50.10 24.10
CA VAL A 319 -3.56 50.80 22.88
C VAL A 319 -4.77 51.45 22.19
N GLN A 320 -5.88 50.73 22.04
CA GLN A 320 -7.11 51.25 21.43
C GLN A 320 -7.72 52.42 22.24
N THR A 321 -7.67 52.33 23.57
CA THR A 321 -8.15 53.41 24.44
C THR A 321 -7.21 54.62 24.39
N GLY A 322 -5.90 54.39 24.30
CA GLY A 322 -4.88 55.44 24.17
C GLY A 322 -4.96 56.22 22.85
N THR A 323 -5.21 55.56 21.72
CA THR A 323 -5.40 56.24 20.43
C THR A 323 -6.71 57.03 20.37
N GLY A 324 -7.79 56.52 20.97
CA GLY A 324 -9.06 57.25 21.10
C GLY A 324 -8.91 58.57 21.89
N LEU A 325 -8.11 58.56 22.97
CA LEU A 325 -7.80 59.78 23.74
C LEU A 325 -6.87 60.76 23.01
N ALA A 326 -5.99 60.28 22.14
CA ALA A 326 -5.10 61.12 21.34
C ALA A 326 -5.84 61.86 20.21
N ILE A 327 -6.83 61.21 19.57
CA ILE A 327 -7.68 61.82 18.52
C ILE A 327 -8.62 62.89 19.12
N TRP A 328 -9.10 62.71 20.35
CA TRP A 328 -9.97 63.68 21.01
C TRP A 328 -9.23 64.96 21.47
N ARG A 329 -7.89 64.97 21.47
CA ARG A 329 -7.07 66.05 22.03
C ARG A 329 -6.32 66.90 20.99
N THR A 330 -6.64 66.75 19.71
CA THR A 330 -6.18 67.67 18.64
C THR A 330 -7.29 68.67 18.28
N PRO A 331 -7.10 69.98 18.47
CA PRO A 331 -8.09 71.02 18.12
C PRO A 331 -8.25 71.22 16.62
#